data_AF-A0A9P3PVD6-F1
#
_entry.id   AF-A0A9P3PVD6-F1
#
_cell.length_a   1.000
_cell.length_b   1.000
_cell.length_c   1.000
_cell.angle_alpha   90.00
_cell.angle_beta   90.00
_cell.angle_gamma   90.00
#
_symmetry.space_group_name_H-M   'P 1'
#
loop_
_entity.id
_entity.type
_entity.pdbx_description
1 polymer ?
#
loop_
_entity_poly.entity_id
_entity_poly.type
_entity_poly.pdbx_seq_one_letter_code
_entity_poly.pdbx_strand_id
1 'polypeptide(L)'
;MTLTHIPLPNLPIPPSWFPGHMMKFTRMLPALLTRTDVVLEIRDSRMPLTSINRTLEGALQKWRRERGWDPNNPNRRIVNAGACERIVILNKRDLVPEWGMEPFRRAMAKKFPDQQVLFSSWQRPRDIRNLSDLLT
;
A
#
# COMPACT_ATOMS: atom_id res chain seq x y z
N MET A 1 -36.49 -36.56 -8.00
CA MET A 1 -36.48 -36.10 -6.59
C MET A 1 -35.49 -34.95 -6.50
N THR A 2 -36.01 -33.73 -6.38
CA THR A 2 -35.21 -32.49 -6.34
C THR A 2 -34.71 -32.27 -4.92
N LEU A 3 -33.39 -32.35 -4.70
CA LEU A 3 -32.76 -31.92 -3.46
C LEU A 3 -32.94 -30.41 -3.31
N THR A 4 -34.00 -30.01 -2.60
CA THR A 4 -34.28 -28.64 -2.21
C THR A 4 -33.23 -28.19 -1.20
N HIS A 5 -32.34 -27.30 -1.67
CA HIS A 5 -31.58 -26.28 -0.93
C HIS A 5 -31.39 -26.55 0.58
N ILE A 6 -30.23 -27.09 0.96
CA ILE A 6 -29.80 -27.08 2.37
C ILE A 6 -29.54 -25.62 2.74
N PRO A 7 -30.25 -25.02 3.72
CA PRO A 7 -29.95 -23.66 4.16
C PRO A 7 -28.56 -23.66 4.80
N LEU A 8 -27.65 -22.85 4.26
CA LEU A 8 -26.35 -22.63 4.87
C LEU A 8 -26.55 -21.99 6.25
N PRO A 9 -25.89 -22.48 7.32
CA PRO A 9 -26.00 -21.87 8.62
C PRO A 9 -25.47 -20.43 8.57
N ASN A 10 -26.19 -19.50 9.22
CA ASN A 10 -25.71 -18.14 9.40
C ASN A 10 -24.40 -18.18 10.20
N LEU A 11 -23.28 -17.94 9.52
CA LEU A 11 -21.99 -17.80 10.18
C LEU A 11 -21.98 -16.51 11.00
N PRO A 12 -21.34 -16.49 12.19
CA PRO A 12 -21.18 -15.26 12.94
C PRO A 12 -20.41 -14.24 12.09
N ILE A 13 -20.81 -12.97 12.19
CA ILE A 13 -20.13 -11.87 11.51
C ILE A 13 -18.67 -11.89 12.00
N PRO A 14 -17.67 -11.99 11.10
CA PRO A 14 -16.28 -12.01 11.51
C PRO A 14 -15.95 -10.72 12.27
N PRO A 15 -15.17 -10.78 13.35
CA PRO A 15 -14.81 -9.59 14.10
C PRO A 15 -14.08 -8.61 13.16
N SER A 16 -14.62 -7.41 13.03
CA SER A 16 -14.11 -6.37 12.12
C SER A 16 -13.34 -5.27 12.85
N TRP A 17 -13.41 -5.23 14.18
CA TRP A 17 -12.75 -4.23 15.01
C TRP A 17 -11.89 -4.89 16.09
N PHE A 18 -10.60 -4.60 16.04
CA PHE A 18 -9.61 -5.17 16.94
C PHE A 18 -8.96 -4.06 17.76
N PRO A 19 -9.34 -3.84 19.03
CA PRO A 19 -8.74 -2.77 19.83
C PRO A 19 -7.21 -2.94 19.90
N GLY A 20 -6.46 -1.88 19.58
CA GLY A 20 -5.00 -1.91 19.63
C GLY A 20 -4.31 -2.67 18.49
N HIS A 21 -5.02 -3.09 17.44
CA HIS A 21 -4.38 -3.77 16.29
C HIS A 21 -3.27 -2.95 15.64
N MET A 22 -3.45 -1.63 15.51
CA MET A 22 -2.41 -0.73 15.01
C MET A 22 -1.19 -0.66 15.95
N MET A 23 -1.39 -0.75 17.27
CA MET A 23 -0.28 -0.81 18.23
C MET A 23 0.49 -2.12 18.09
N LYS A 24 -0.20 -3.25 17.96
CA LYS A 24 0.43 -4.56 17.71
C LYS A 24 1.23 -4.54 16.40
N PHE A 25 0.63 -4.03 15.31
CA PHE A 25 1.31 -3.84 14.03
C PHE A 25 2.57 -2.99 14.17
N THR A 26 2.47 -1.84 14.84
CA THR A 26 3.60 -0.92 15.05
C THR A 26 4.76 -1.59 15.80
N ARG A 27 4.46 -2.43 16.81
CA ARG A 27 5.48 -3.19 17.56
C ARG A 27 6.18 -4.25 16.69
N MET A 28 5.46 -4.87 15.77
CA MET A 28 6.00 -5.92 14.88
C MET A 28 6.73 -5.34 13.66
N LEU A 29 6.40 -4.11 13.28
CA LEU A 29 6.84 -3.48 12.03
C LEU A 29 8.37 -3.51 11.82
N PRO A 30 9.24 -3.21 12.81
CA PRO A 30 10.68 -3.24 12.59
C PRO A 30 11.20 -4.62 12.15
N ALA A 31 10.72 -5.69 12.81
CA ALA A 31 11.13 -7.05 12.49
C ALA A 31 10.64 -7.51 11.11
N LEU A 32 9.47 -7.05 10.68
CA LEU A 32 8.95 -7.29 9.34
C LEU A 32 9.84 -6.57 8.30
N LEU A 33 10.11 -5.28 8.50
CA LEU A 33 10.90 -4.47 7.57
C LEU A 33 12.33 -4.99 7.37
N THR A 34 12.95 -5.61 8.39
CA THR A 34 14.28 -6.23 8.24
C THR A 34 14.31 -7.28 7.12
N ARG A 35 13.21 -7.99 6.88
CA ARG A 35 13.11 -9.10 5.92
C ARG A 35 12.33 -8.73 4.65
N THR A 36 11.93 -7.48 4.52
CA THR A 36 11.14 -6.98 3.40
C THR A 36 12.03 -6.17 2.47
N ASP A 37 11.86 -6.38 1.17
CA ASP A 37 12.54 -5.61 0.13
C ASP A 37 11.62 -4.59 -0.55
N VAL A 38 10.32 -4.92 -0.64
CA VAL A 38 9.29 -4.09 -1.25
C VAL A 38 8.10 -3.95 -0.31
N VAL A 39 7.66 -2.72 -0.06
CA VAL A 39 6.45 -2.41 0.72
C VAL A 39 5.37 -1.88 -0.19
N LEU A 40 4.25 -2.60 -0.24
CA LEU A 40 3.01 -2.16 -0.91
C LEU A 40 2.06 -1.58 0.12
N GLU A 41 1.86 -0.26 0.09
CA GLU A 41 0.90 0.40 0.96
C GLU A 41 -0.41 0.64 0.23
N ILE A 42 -1.45 -0.08 0.62
CA ILE A 42 -2.77 0.06 0.03
C ILE A 42 -3.57 1.11 0.81
N ARG A 43 -4.06 2.12 0.10
CA ARG A 43 -4.87 3.24 0.62
C ARG A 43 -6.21 3.32 -0.13
N ASP A 44 -7.21 3.95 0.49
CA ASP A 44 -8.50 4.19 -0.17
C ASP A 44 -8.42 5.45 -1.05
N SER A 45 -8.62 5.29 -2.36
CA SER A 45 -8.55 6.40 -3.33
C SER A 45 -9.59 7.50 -3.11
N ARG A 46 -10.70 7.22 -2.41
CA ARG A 46 -11.74 8.22 -2.10
C ARG A 46 -11.30 9.18 -0.99
N MET A 47 -10.40 8.73 -0.12
CA MET A 47 -9.85 9.50 1.01
C MET A 47 -8.34 9.27 1.11
N PRO A 48 -7.57 9.68 0.08
CA PRO A 48 -6.18 9.26 -0.08
C PRO A 48 -5.25 9.88 0.96
N LEU A 49 -5.57 11.09 1.44
CA LEU A 49 -4.79 11.79 2.47
C LEU A 49 -5.09 11.28 3.89
N THR A 50 -6.33 10.89 4.16
CA THR A 50 -6.74 10.36 5.46
C THR A 50 -6.23 8.93 5.67
N SER A 51 -6.06 8.18 4.58
CA SER A 51 -5.51 6.82 4.60
C SER A 51 -4.00 6.76 4.91
N ILE A 52 -3.33 7.90 5.11
CA ILE A 52 -1.90 7.98 5.43
C ILE A 52 -1.64 7.57 6.88
N ASN A 53 -0.82 6.53 7.07
CA ASN A 53 -0.34 6.16 8.40
C ASN A 53 1.02 6.84 8.69
N ARG A 54 1.01 7.89 9.50
CA ARG A 54 2.22 8.65 9.86
C ARG A 54 3.28 7.83 10.60
N THR A 55 2.86 6.84 11.39
CA THR A 55 3.77 5.93 12.09
C THR A 55 4.49 5.01 11.10
N LEU A 56 3.76 4.51 10.09
CA LEU A 56 4.34 3.74 9.00
C LEU A 56 5.32 4.59 8.17
N GLU A 57 4.96 5.82 7.82
CA GLU A 57 5.83 6.76 7.08
C GLU A 57 7.21 6.91 7.76
N GLY A 58 7.23 7.20 9.07
CA GLY A 58 8.47 7.35 9.82
C GLY A 58 9.30 6.07 9.87
N ALA A 59 8.64 4.92 10.04
CA ALA A 59 9.33 3.62 10.04
C ALA A 59 9.94 3.28 8.67
N LEU A 60 9.24 3.57 7.57
CA LEU A 60 9.73 3.33 6.21
C LEU A 60 10.89 4.27 5.85
N GLN A 61 10.84 5.53 6.27
CA GLN A 61 11.96 6.45 6.09
C GLN A 61 13.21 5.98 6.83
N LYS A 62 13.06 5.49 8.07
CA LYS A 62 14.15 4.90 8.84
C LYS A 62 14.72 3.66 8.14
N TRP A 63 13.85 2.74 7.74
CA TRP A 63 14.22 1.50 7.03
C TRP A 63 14.98 1.77 5.72
N ARG A 64 14.51 2.72 4.90
CA ARG A 64 15.21 3.14 3.67
C ARG A 64 16.59 3.73 3.98
N ARG A 65 16.70 4.62 4.98
CA ARG A 65 17.98 5.23 5.39
C ARG A 65 18.98 4.21 5.91
N GLU A 66 18.54 3.24 6.73
CA GLU A 66 19.39 2.14 7.22
C GLU A 66 19.90 1.26 6.08
N ARG A 67 19.14 1.15 4.99
CA ARG A 67 19.54 0.49 3.73
C ARG A 67 20.18 1.47 2.73
N GLY A 68 20.77 2.57 3.20
CA GLY A 68 21.61 3.43 2.36
C GLY A 68 20.87 4.22 1.28
N TRP A 69 19.54 4.33 1.36
CA TRP A 69 18.77 5.16 0.44
C TRP A 69 19.05 6.65 0.68
N ASP A 70 19.42 7.36 -0.38
CA ASP A 70 19.68 8.81 -0.38
C ASP A 70 18.53 9.57 -1.07
N PRO A 71 17.82 10.47 -0.35
CA PRO A 71 16.74 11.28 -0.94
C PRO A 71 17.19 12.23 -2.06
N ASN A 72 18.46 12.64 -2.08
CA ASN A 72 18.98 13.56 -3.09
C ASN A 72 19.54 12.82 -4.32
N ASN A 73 19.83 11.53 -4.17
CA ASN A 73 20.34 10.71 -5.26
C ASN A 73 19.74 9.29 -5.19
N PRO A 74 18.51 9.08 -5.68
CA PRO A 74 17.83 7.79 -5.59
C PRO A 74 18.55 6.66 -6.34
N ASN A 75 19.45 7.00 -7.28
CA ASN A 75 20.29 6.04 -8.00
C ASN A 75 21.56 5.66 -7.24
N ARG A 76 21.91 6.37 -6.16
CA ARG A 76 23.07 6.06 -5.33
C ARG A 76 22.71 4.92 -4.38
N ARG A 77 22.80 3.69 -4.88
CA ARG A 77 22.73 2.49 -4.05
C ARG A 77 24.09 2.25 -3.42
N ILE A 78 24.16 2.22 -2.09
CA ILE A 78 25.34 1.69 -1.41
C ILE A 78 25.44 0.21 -1.81
N VAL A 79 26.60 -0.20 -2.30
CA VAL A 79 26.84 -1.47 -3.04
C VAL A 79 26.46 -2.74 -2.26
N ASN A 80 26.20 -2.64 -0.95
CA ASN A 80 25.83 -3.75 -0.07
C ASN A 80 24.47 -3.60 0.65
N ALA A 81 23.64 -2.61 0.29
CA ALA A 81 22.35 -2.44 0.93
C ALA A 81 21.21 -3.10 0.12
N GLY A 82 20.40 -3.92 0.78
CA GLY A 82 19.26 -4.61 0.16
C GLY A 82 18.22 -3.63 -0.41
N ALA A 83 17.41 -4.10 -1.36
CA ALA A 83 16.35 -3.30 -1.98
C ALA A 83 15.39 -2.72 -0.93
N CYS A 84 14.91 -1.50 -1.11
CA CYS A 84 14.00 -0.86 -0.16
C CYS A 84 12.96 0.01 -0.85
N GLU A 85 12.18 -0.62 -1.73
CA GLU A 85 11.19 0.07 -2.55
C GLU A 85 9.86 0.17 -1.82
N ARG A 86 9.16 1.29 -2.06
CA ARG A 86 7.84 1.56 -1.49
C ARG A 86 6.91 2.07 -2.58
N ILE A 87 5.77 1.39 -2.71
CA ILE A 87 4.74 1.74 -3.69
C ILE A 87 3.43 1.99 -2.94
N VAL A 88 2.83 3.15 -3.17
CA VAL A 88 1.53 3.53 -2.63
C VAL A 88 0.45 3.21 -3.66
N ILE A 89 -0.47 2.32 -3.30
CA ILE A 89 -1.55 1.86 -4.15
C ILE A 89 -2.86 2.47 -3.67
N LEU A 90 -3.42 3.40 -4.43
CA LEU A 90 -4.74 3.99 -4.23
C LEU A 90 -5.81 3.07 -4.83
N ASN A 91 -6.30 2.13 -4.02
CA ASN A 91 -7.30 1.16 -4.42
C ASN A 91 -8.70 1.78 -4.48
N LYS A 92 -9.64 1.09 -5.14
CA LYS A 92 -11.02 1.54 -5.42
C LYS A 92 -11.09 2.71 -6.40
N ARG A 93 -10.16 2.79 -7.36
CA ARG A 93 -10.11 3.90 -8.34
C ARG A 93 -11.35 4.02 -9.22
N ASP A 94 -12.21 3.00 -9.24
CA ASP A 94 -13.53 2.99 -9.86
C ASP A 94 -14.54 3.89 -9.14
N LEU A 95 -14.33 4.16 -7.85
CA LEU A 95 -15.20 5.02 -7.03
C LEU A 95 -14.80 6.51 -7.05
N VAL A 96 -13.79 6.86 -7.85
CA VAL A 96 -13.25 8.23 -7.94
C VAL A 96 -13.32 8.71 -9.40
N PRO A 97 -13.74 9.96 -9.65
CA PRO A 97 -13.76 10.52 -11.00
C PRO A 97 -12.37 10.55 -11.65
N GLU A 98 -12.30 10.17 -12.93
CA GLU A 98 -11.01 10.05 -13.62
C GLU A 98 -10.25 11.38 -13.71
N TRP A 99 -10.98 12.49 -13.89
CA TRP A 99 -10.39 13.83 -13.97
C TRP A 99 -9.59 14.21 -12.72
N GLY A 100 -9.92 13.66 -11.55
CA GLY A 100 -9.26 13.97 -10.28
C GLY A 100 -7.97 13.19 -10.04
N MET A 101 -7.76 12.08 -10.76
CA MET A 101 -6.63 11.17 -10.52
C MET A 101 -5.29 11.81 -10.91
N GLU A 102 -5.22 12.42 -12.10
CA GLU A 102 -3.98 13.00 -12.61
C GLU A 102 -3.55 14.28 -11.85
N PRO A 103 -4.44 15.24 -11.55
CA PRO A 103 -4.12 16.36 -10.67
C PRO A 103 -3.61 15.89 -9.30
N PHE A 104 -4.25 14.87 -8.72
CA PHE A 104 -3.81 14.30 -7.45
C PHE A 104 -2.42 13.67 -7.56
N ARG A 105 -2.17 12.86 -8.60
CA ARG A 105 -0.87 12.23 -8.86
C ARG A 105 0.24 13.28 -8.97
N ARG A 106 0.02 14.37 -9.72
CA ARG A 106 0.98 15.47 -9.85
C ARG A 106 1.23 16.19 -8.52
N ALA A 107 0.17 16.46 -7.75
CA ALA A 107 0.31 17.09 -6.44
C ALA A 107 1.13 16.21 -5.47
N MET A 108 0.88 14.90 -5.49
CA MET A 108 1.64 13.95 -4.68
C MET A 108 3.08 13.82 -5.13
N ALA A 109 3.36 13.73 -6.44
CA ALA A 109 4.73 13.70 -6.96
C ALA A 109 5.52 14.96 -6.60
N LYS A 110 4.86 16.12 -6.56
CA LYS A 110 5.49 17.38 -6.11
C LYS A 110 5.78 17.39 -4.61
N LYS A 111 4.86 16.85 -3.80
CA LYS A 111 4.96 16.89 -2.33
C LYS A 111 5.83 15.78 -1.75
N PHE A 112 5.80 14.62 -2.38
CA PHE A 112 6.45 13.37 -1.97
C PHE A 112 7.12 12.74 -3.20
N PRO A 113 8.23 13.31 -3.68
CA PRO A 113 8.89 12.86 -4.90
C PRO A 113 9.46 11.43 -4.79
N ASP A 114 9.64 10.95 -3.57
CA ASP A 114 10.14 9.62 -3.24
C ASP A 114 9.03 8.54 -3.18
N GLN A 115 7.77 8.93 -3.33
CA GLN A 115 6.61 8.04 -3.29
C GLN A 115 6.09 7.75 -4.70
N GLN A 116 6.16 6.49 -5.11
CA GLN A 116 5.47 6.03 -6.31
C GLN A 116 3.99 5.79 -5.98
N VAL A 117 3.09 6.51 -6.65
CA VAL A 117 1.64 6.40 -6.46
C VAL A 117 0.98 5.76 -7.67
N LEU A 118 0.21 4.70 -7.45
CA LEU A 118 -0.56 3.98 -8.48
C LEU A 118 -2.03 3.92 -8.09
N PHE A 119 -2.93 4.20 -9.03
CA PHE A 119 -4.37 3.96 -8.86
C PHE A 119 -4.73 2.56 -9.33
N SER A 120 -5.52 1.82 -8.55
CA SER A 120 -5.96 0.47 -8.92
C SER A 120 -7.40 0.17 -8.49
N SER A 121 -8.01 -0.80 -9.17
CA SER A 121 -9.31 -1.34 -8.84
C SER A 121 -9.36 -2.82 -9.18
N TRP A 122 -9.89 -3.62 -8.26
CA TRP A 122 -10.19 -5.03 -8.51
C TRP A 122 -11.18 -5.24 -9.65
N GLN A 123 -12.10 -4.30 -9.85
CA GLN A 123 -13.10 -4.37 -10.92
C GLN A 123 -12.49 -4.14 -12.32
N ARG A 124 -11.22 -3.73 -12.38
CA ARG A 124 -10.49 -3.44 -13.62
C ARG A 124 -9.28 -4.37 -13.74
N PRO A 125 -9.39 -5.50 -14.48
CA PRO A 125 -8.28 -6.45 -14.64
C PRO A 125 -7.00 -5.85 -15.22
N ARG A 126 -7.10 -4.74 -15.97
CA ARG A 126 -5.93 -4.00 -16.48
C ARG A 126 -5.11 -3.38 -15.35
N ASP A 127 -5.75 -2.86 -14.31
CA ASP A 127 -5.05 -2.26 -13.17
C ASP A 127 -4.24 -3.31 -12.41
N ILE A 128 -4.78 -4.53 -12.27
CA ILE A 128 -4.10 -5.66 -11.63
C ILE A 128 -2.91 -6.15 -12.46
N ARG A 129 -3.07 -6.23 -13.80
CA ARG A 129 -1.95 -6.54 -14.69
C ARG A 129 -0.83 -5.51 -14.59
N ASN A 130 -1.16 -4.22 -14.67
CA ASN A 130 -0.18 -3.14 -14.52
C ASN A 130 0.55 -3.21 -13.16
N LEU A 131 -0.15 -3.59 -12.08
CA LEU A 131 0.48 -3.78 -10.77
C LEU A 131 1.41 -5.00 -10.76
N SER A 132 1.02 -6.11 -11.40
CA SER A 132 1.87 -7.30 -11.53
C SER A 132 3.14 -6.99 -12.34
N ASP A 133 2.98 -6.28 -13.46
CA ASP A 133 4.08 -5.88 -14.35
C ASP A 133 5.05 -4.92 -13.65
N LEU A 134 4.57 -4.13 -12.69
CA LEU A 134 5.42 -3.24 -11.88
C LEU A 134 6.32 -4.01 -10.90
N LEU A 135 5.92 -5.21 -10.48
CA LEU A 135 6.61 -6.01 -9.46
C LEU A 135 7.52 -7.09 -10.05
N THR A 136 7.50 -7.28 -11.37
CA THR A 136 8.29 -8.27 -12.11
C THR A 136 9.48 -7.59 -12.77
#